data_AF-F9G0E0-F1
#
_entry.id   AF-F9G0E0-F1
#
_cell.length_a   1.000
_cell.length_b   1.000
_cell.length_c   1.000
_cell.angle_alpha   90.00
_cell.angle_beta   90.00
_cell.angle_gamma   90.00
#
_symmetry.space_group_name_H-M   'P 1'
#
loop_
_entity.id
_entity.type
_entity.pdbx_description
1 polymer ?
#
loop_
_entity_poly.entity_id
_entity_poly.type
_entity_poly.pdbx_seq_one_letter_code
_entity_poly.pdbx_strand_id
1 'polypeptide(L)'
;MLPSPPSAFALLRSPRNLASQFELATQTPSPDHPTVADLPQAVWRNKRYVLEESLSRKGSKGRKSWIKRHGLFVVEIDTNNSPLSPYWACRLCDAKGQPEFFAAAATSSAADHLR
;
A
#
# COMPACT_ATOMS: atom_id res chain seq x y z
N MET A 1 -36.94 2.89 -7.34
CA MET A 1 -35.86 3.91 -7.34
C MET A 1 -34.57 3.18 -7.65
N LEU A 2 -34.00 3.35 -8.85
CA LEU A 2 -32.67 2.80 -9.16
C LEU A 2 -31.60 3.68 -8.50
N PRO A 3 -30.53 3.10 -7.91
CA PRO A 3 -29.41 3.88 -7.44
C PRO A 3 -28.70 4.56 -8.62
N SER A 4 -28.43 5.85 -8.48
CA SER A 4 -27.71 6.66 -9.47
C SER A 4 -26.38 6.00 -9.81
N PRO A 5 -26.00 5.87 -11.09
CA PRO A 5 -24.68 5.38 -11.44
C PRO A 5 -23.62 6.34 -10.87
N PRO A 6 -22.49 5.84 -10.35
CA PRO A 6 -21.41 6.70 -9.88
C PRO A 6 -20.98 7.63 -11.03
N SER A 7 -20.90 8.93 -10.73
CA SER A 7 -20.48 9.95 -11.70
C SER A 7 -19.16 9.53 -12.35
N ALA A 8 -19.07 9.61 -13.69
CA ALA A 8 -17.85 9.31 -14.44
C ALA A 8 -16.63 10.13 -13.96
N PHE A 9 -16.85 11.28 -13.32
CA PHE A 9 -15.80 12.08 -12.68
C PHE A 9 -15.22 11.45 -11.40
N ALA A 10 -15.98 10.60 -10.70
CA ALA A 10 -15.45 9.81 -9.59
C ALA A 10 -14.47 8.74 -10.07
N LEU A 11 -14.69 8.20 -11.28
CA LEU A 11 -13.78 7.24 -11.94
C LEU A 11 -12.48 7.91 -12.44
N LEU A 12 -12.50 9.22 -12.69
CA LEU A 12 -11.34 10.01 -13.13
C LEU A 12 -10.46 10.50 -11.98
N ARG A 13 -10.90 10.40 -10.73
CA ARG A 13 -9.96 10.45 -9.60
C ARG A 13 -9.24 9.11 -9.56
N SER A 14 -8.29 8.92 -10.49
CA SER A 14 -7.28 7.90 -10.30
C SER A 14 -6.77 8.04 -8.86
N PRO A 15 -6.79 6.97 -8.07
CA PRO A 15 -6.28 7.02 -6.72
C PRO A 15 -4.78 7.26 -6.83
N ARG A 16 -4.38 8.53 -6.76
CA ARG A 16 -2.97 8.92 -6.85
C ARG A 16 -2.19 8.50 -5.61
N ASN A 17 -2.88 8.10 -4.55
CA ASN A 17 -2.29 7.72 -3.29
C ASN A 17 -2.30 6.19 -3.14
N LEU A 18 -1.26 5.66 -2.50
CA LEU A 18 -1.06 4.23 -2.26
C LEU A 18 -2.20 3.64 -1.45
N ALA A 19 -2.68 4.35 -0.41
CA ALA A 19 -3.73 3.88 0.46
C ALA A 19 -5.00 3.49 -0.31
N SER A 20 -5.47 4.37 -1.20
CA SER A 20 -6.67 4.11 -2.00
C SER A 20 -6.45 2.99 -3.04
N GLN A 21 -5.24 2.89 -3.61
CA GLN A 21 -4.90 1.77 -4.49
C GLN A 21 -4.95 0.44 -3.75
N PHE A 22 -4.41 0.37 -2.54
CA PHE A 22 -4.50 -0.83 -1.70
C PHE A 22 -5.93 -1.16 -1.30
N GLU A 23 -6.75 -0.17 -0.92
CA GLU A 23 -8.17 -0.38 -0.59
C GLU A 23 -8.96 -0.93 -1.78
N LEU A 24 -8.70 -0.46 -3.00
CA LEU A 24 -9.31 -1.00 -4.22
C LEU A 24 -8.82 -2.41 -4.53
N ALA A 25 -7.51 -2.65 -4.42
CA ALA A 25 -6.94 -3.95 -4.69
C ALA A 25 -7.40 -5.01 -3.67
N THR A 26 -7.65 -4.61 -2.42
CA THR A 26 -8.17 -5.49 -1.35
C THR A 26 -9.63 -5.89 -1.57
N GLN A 27 -10.42 -5.06 -2.27
CA GLN A 27 -11.82 -5.38 -2.62
C GLN A 27 -11.93 -6.40 -3.76
N THR A 28 -10.82 -6.66 -4.46
CA THR A 28 -10.81 -7.65 -5.55
C THR A 28 -10.72 -9.04 -4.92
N PRO A 29 -11.65 -9.97 -5.23
CA PRO A 29 -11.60 -11.31 -4.66
C PRO A 29 -10.31 -12.02 -5.11
N SER A 30 -9.50 -12.44 -4.13
CA SER A 30 -8.30 -13.22 -4.39
C SER A 30 -8.66 -14.64 -4.84
N PRO A 31 -7.98 -15.23 -5.84
CA PRO A 31 -8.20 -16.62 -6.25
C PRO A 31 -7.83 -17.62 -5.14
N ASP A 32 -8.34 -18.85 -5.24
CA ASP A 32 -8.13 -19.95 -4.26
C ASP A 32 -6.66 -20.27 -3.97
N HIS A 33 -5.75 -19.97 -4.91
CA HIS A 33 -4.32 -20.13 -4.75
C HIS A 33 -3.60 -18.78 -4.94
N PRO A 34 -3.59 -17.90 -3.91
CA PRO A 34 -3.07 -16.55 -4.05
C PRO A 34 -1.54 -16.58 -4.24
N THR A 35 -1.08 -16.02 -5.36
CA THR A 35 0.33 -15.77 -5.63
C THR A 35 0.67 -14.32 -5.23
N VAL A 36 1.94 -13.94 -5.14
CA VAL A 36 2.35 -12.55 -4.83
C VAL A 36 1.73 -11.53 -5.80
N ALA A 37 1.47 -11.94 -7.05
CA ALA A 37 0.80 -11.12 -8.06
C ALA A 37 -0.68 -10.83 -7.76
N ASP A 38 -1.34 -11.70 -6.99
CA ASP A 38 -2.76 -11.57 -6.61
C ASP A 38 -2.94 -10.75 -5.33
N LEU A 39 -1.84 -10.36 -4.67
CA LEU A 39 -1.90 -9.55 -3.46
C LEU A 39 -2.29 -8.11 -3.78
N PRO A 40 -2.88 -7.39 -2.81
CA PRO A 40 -3.17 -5.97 -2.95
C PRO A 40 -1.88 -5.20 -3.26
N GLN A 41 -1.76 -4.74 -4.51
CA GLN A 41 -0.61 -4.01 -5.00
C GLN A 41 -0.99 -2.57 -5.35
N ALA A 42 -0.09 -1.65 -5.05
CA ALA A 42 -0.15 -0.26 -5.44
C ALA A 42 1.04 0.06 -6.34
N VAL A 43 0.82 0.91 -7.34
CA VAL A 43 1.86 1.34 -8.28
C VAL A 43 2.21 2.79 -7.99
N TRP A 44 3.51 3.06 -7.84
CA TRP A 44 4.04 4.40 -7.66
C TRP A 44 5.36 4.58 -8.39
N ARG A 45 5.50 5.67 -9.18
CA ARG A 45 6.72 5.99 -9.96
C ARG A 45 7.28 4.79 -10.75
N ASN A 46 6.40 4.05 -11.43
CA ASN A 46 6.75 2.86 -12.21
C ASN A 46 7.30 1.67 -11.40
N LYS A 47 7.12 1.69 -10.07
CA LYS A 47 7.44 0.60 -9.15
C LYS A 47 6.16 0.02 -8.56
N ARG A 48 6.17 -1.28 -8.29
CA ARG A 48 5.05 -1.98 -7.65
C ARG A 48 5.35 -2.20 -6.18
N TYR A 49 4.35 -1.99 -5.35
CA TYR A 49 4.43 -2.13 -3.92
C TYR A 49 3.28 -2.99 -3.44
N VAL A 50 3.54 -3.92 -2.52
CA VAL A 50 2.50 -4.69 -1.82
C VAL A 50 2.57 -4.40 -0.34
N LEU A 51 1.49 -4.63 0.39
CA LEU A 51 1.53 -4.50 1.84
C LEU A 51 2.41 -5.60 2.47
N GLU A 52 3.28 -5.21 3.40
CA GLU A 52 4.16 -6.16 4.11
C GLU A 52 3.36 -7.24 4.86
N GLU A 53 2.17 -6.87 5.36
CA GLU A 53 1.25 -7.79 6.04
C GLU A 53 0.57 -8.79 5.11
N SER A 54 0.46 -8.50 3.81
CA SER A 54 -0.05 -9.42 2.80
C SER A 54 0.99 -10.45 2.38
N LEU A 55 2.28 -10.09 2.40
CA LEU A 55 3.40 -11.02 2.17
C LEU A 55 3.68 -11.92 3.38
N SER A 56 3.54 -11.36 4.59
CA SER A 56 3.75 -12.14 5.80
C SER A 56 2.64 -13.19 5.93
N ARG A 57 2.99 -14.44 6.32
CA ARG A 57 2.03 -15.55 6.49
C ARG A 57 0.72 -15.07 7.09
N LYS A 58 -0.42 -15.43 6.50
CA LYS A 58 -1.77 -15.11 7.01
C LYS A 58 -1.84 -15.41 8.52
N GLY A 59 -1.93 -14.36 9.35
CA GLY A 59 -1.87 -14.45 10.82
C GLY A 59 -0.58 -13.95 11.47
N SER A 60 0.40 -13.49 10.70
CA SER A 60 1.59 -12.84 11.23
C SER A 60 1.22 -11.50 11.83
N LYS A 61 1.52 -11.33 13.12
CA LYS A 61 1.36 -10.06 13.81
C LYS A 61 2.39 -9.10 13.21
N GLY A 62 2.00 -8.35 12.19
CA GLY A 62 2.86 -7.38 11.51
C GLY A 62 3.51 -6.41 12.51
N ARG A 63 4.47 -5.61 12.04
CA ARG A 63 5.25 -4.72 12.90
C ARG A 63 4.36 -3.94 13.87
N LYS A 64 4.57 -4.13 15.18
CA LYS A 64 3.81 -3.47 16.27
C LYS A 64 4.30 -2.05 16.56
N SER A 65 4.98 -1.40 15.63
CA SER A 65 5.54 -0.08 15.84
C SER A 65 4.43 0.97 15.90
N TRP A 66 4.54 1.94 16.80
CA TRP A 66 3.58 3.05 16.92
C TRP A 66 3.42 3.82 15.60
N ILE A 67 4.51 3.89 14.83
CA ILE A 67 4.57 4.53 13.52
C ILE A 67 3.71 3.87 12.45
N LYS A 68 3.30 2.59 12.63
CA LYS A 68 2.30 1.93 11.77
C LYS A 68 0.97 2.69 11.76
N ARG A 69 0.64 3.44 12.82
CA ARG A 69 -0.59 4.24 12.86
C ARG A 69 -0.52 5.47 11.95
N HIS A 70 0.68 5.92 11.61
CA HIS A 70 0.92 7.15 10.84
C HIS A 70 1.28 6.87 9.36
N GLY A 71 1.45 5.61 8.97
CA GLY A 71 1.84 5.24 7.63
C GLY A 71 1.69 3.75 7.34
N LEU A 72 1.99 3.37 6.11
CA LEU A 72 1.78 2.03 5.57
C LEU A 72 3.13 1.33 5.41
N PHE A 73 3.23 0.08 5.87
CA PHE A 73 4.39 -0.76 5.57
C PHE A 73 4.16 -1.46 4.23
N VAL A 74 5.00 -1.13 3.27
CA VAL A 74 4.94 -1.65 1.91
C VAL A 74 6.25 -2.32 1.55
N VAL A 75 6.22 -3.29 0.66
CA VAL A 75 7.42 -3.95 0.13
C VAL A 75 7.43 -3.74 -1.37
N GLU A 76 8.54 -3.24 -1.88
CA GLU A 76 8.74 -3.12 -3.32
C GLU A 76 8.82 -4.53 -3.93
N ILE A 77 8.11 -4.75 -5.04
CA ILE A 77 8.06 -6.02 -5.75
C ILE A 77 8.64 -5.85 -7.15
N ASP A 78 9.56 -6.75 -7.52
CA ASP A 78 10.14 -6.77 -8.86
C ASP A 78 9.11 -7.24 -9.92
N THR A 79 9.44 -7.09 -11.20
CA THR A 79 8.77 -7.70 -12.35
C THR A 79 8.48 -9.19 -12.17
N ASN A 80 9.40 -9.93 -11.54
CA ASN A 80 9.27 -11.36 -11.23
C ASN A 80 8.35 -11.68 -10.03
N ASN A 81 7.65 -10.68 -9.47
CA ASN A 81 6.83 -10.79 -8.26
C ASN A 81 7.63 -11.22 -7.01
N SER A 82 8.94 -10.96 -7.01
CA SER A 82 9.81 -11.21 -5.86
C SER A 82 9.85 -9.98 -4.93
N PRO A 83 9.73 -10.15 -3.61
CA PRO A 83 9.89 -9.06 -2.66
C PRO A 83 11.33 -8.56 -2.63
N LEU A 84 11.51 -7.26 -2.80
CA LEU A 84 12.80 -6.56 -2.80
C LEU A 84 13.10 -5.98 -1.41
N SER A 85 12.75 -4.71 -1.19
CA SER A 85 13.05 -3.98 0.04
C SER A 85 11.77 -3.46 0.70
N PRO A 86 11.66 -3.56 2.03
CA PRO A 86 10.52 -3.02 2.76
C PRO A 86 10.72 -1.52 3.00
N TYR A 87 9.63 -0.78 2.81
CA TYR A 87 9.52 0.65 3.01
C TYR A 87 8.34 0.98 3.92
N TRP A 88 8.40 2.13 4.58
CA TRP A 88 7.29 2.76 5.25
C TRP A 88 6.90 4.01 4.47
N ALA A 89 5.65 4.09 4.05
CA ALA A 89 5.09 5.23 3.35
C ALA A 89 4.26 6.08 4.31
N CYS A 90 4.57 7.37 4.43
CA CYS A 90 3.82 8.28 5.31
C CYS A 90 2.40 8.50 4.77
N ARG A 91 1.36 8.25 5.60
CA ARG A 91 -0.05 8.41 5.18
C ARG A 91 -0.43 9.88 4.96
N LEU A 92 0.19 10.80 5.69
CA LEU A 92 -0.05 12.23 5.54
C LEU A 92 0.48 12.75 4.19
N CYS A 93 1.67 12.30 3.78
CA CYS A 93 2.27 12.64 2.49
C CYS A 93 1.54 11.93 1.34
N ASP A 94 1.14 10.68 1.55
CA ASP A 94 0.31 9.93 0.62
C ASP A 94 -1.04 10.64 0.36
N ALA A 95 -1.70 11.14 1.40
CA ALA A 95 -2.94 11.92 1.27
C ALA A 95 -2.74 13.22 0.46
N LYS A 96 -1.54 13.80 0.46
CA LYS A 96 -1.17 14.96 -0.39
C LYS A 96 -0.87 14.56 -1.85
N GLY A 97 -0.89 13.27 -2.18
CA GLY A 97 -0.57 12.73 -3.50
C GLY A 97 0.93 12.65 -3.79
N GLN A 98 1.76 12.76 -2.76
CA GLN A 98 3.21 12.56 -2.83
C GLN A 98 3.67 11.69 -1.66
N PRO A 99 3.44 10.36 -1.70
CA PRO A 99 3.93 9.46 -0.67
C PRO A 99 5.46 9.55 -0.54
N GLU A 100 5.91 9.74 0.69
CA GLU A 100 7.32 9.72 1.06
C GLU A 100 7.66 8.36 1.65
N PHE A 101 8.67 7.72 1.07
CA PHE A 101 9.08 6.36 1.42
C PHE A 101 10.36 6.40 2.24
N PHE A 102 10.33 5.68 3.36
CA PHE A 102 11.45 5.52 4.27
C PHE A 102 11.80 4.05 4.36
N ALA A 103 13.09 3.71 4.43
CA ALA A 103 13.51 2.31 4.57
C ALA A 103 12.93 1.71 5.86
N ALA A 104 12.17 0.61 5.76
CA ALA A 104 11.56 0.01 6.94
C ALA A 104 12.60 -0.62 7.89
N ALA A 105 13.83 -0.87 7.43
CA ALA A 105 14.92 -1.38 8.26
C ALA A 105 15.20 -0.48 9.49
N ALA A 106 14.98 0.82 9.37
CA ALA A 106 15.10 1.78 10.47
C ALA A 106 13.91 2.74 10.48
N THR A 107 13.12 2.73 11.56
CA THR A 107 11.98 3.63 11.71
C THR A 107 12.35 5.01 12.25
N SER A 108 13.63 5.30 12.48
CA SER A 108 14.10 6.57 13.05
C SER A 108 13.80 7.75 12.12
N SER A 109 14.19 7.65 10.85
CA SER A 109 13.93 8.70 9.85
C SER A 109 12.45 8.95 9.62
N ALA A 110 11.67 7.88 9.60
CA ALA A 110 10.21 7.96 9.53
C ALA A 110 9.62 8.63 10.78
N ALA A 111 10.18 8.38 11.98
CA ALA A 111 9.74 9.01 13.22
C ALA A 111 10.12 10.50 13.26
N ASP A 112 11.32 10.85 12.79
CA ASP A 112 11.77 12.25 12.66
C ASP A 112 10.90 13.04 11.68
N HIS A 113 10.45 12.42 10.59
CA HIS A 113 9.50 13.04 9.66
C HIS A 113 8.14 13.39 10.30
N LEU A 114 7.74 12.69 11.36
CA LEU A 114 6.48 12.94 12.06
C LEU A 114 6.59 13.97 13.19
N ARG A 115 7.81 14.44 13.51
CA ARG A 115 8.05 15.43 14.56
C ARG A 115 7.69 16.84 14.15
#